data_AF-A0A419DTG9-F1
#
_entry.id   AF-A0A419DTG9-F1
#
_cell.length_a   1.000
_cell.length_b   1.000
_cell.length_c   1.000
_cell.angle_alpha   90.00
_cell.angle_beta   90.00
_cell.angle_gamma   90.00
#
_symmetry.space_group_name_H-M   'P 1'
#
loop_
_entity.id
_entity.type
_entity.pdbx_description
1 polymer ?
#
loop_
_entity_poly.entity_id
_entity_poly.type
_entity_poly.pdbx_seq_one_letter_code
_entity_poly.pdbx_strand_id
1 'polypeptide(L)'
;MVQKGACTMKKRRSGTNQRTVRKLTFLIEIDEIKALHLRNGIFAFYRKGELIHAFEPFNVKQPDALSKRSYHFDQHDILLMNERFPQQIPLYDEAMTLRSWANQVEYGLYQLIDSGRLSFIHEDDTGYKMEATIQWTGETLVAPTPVYKKGKDPK
;
A
#
# COMPACT_ATOMS: atom_id res chain seq x y z
N MET A 1 41.73 64.32 9.74
CA MET A 1 41.83 62.85 9.65
C MET A 1 40.42 62.27 9.73
N VAL A 2 39.94 61.63 8.65
CA VAL A 2 38.59 61.05 8.59
C VAL A 2 38.72 59.54 8.74
N GLN A 3 38.29 58.99 9.88
CA GLN A 3 38.20 57.54 10.06
C GLN A 3 36.93 57.02 9.37
N LYS A 4 37.12 56.27 8.28
CA LYS A 4 36.06 55.53 7.60
C LYS A 4 35.66 54.33 8.47
N GLY A 5 34.41 54.32 8.94
CA GLY A 5 33.81 53.18 9.62
C GLY A 5 33.69 51.98 8.68
N ALA A 6 34.30 50.85 9.06
CA ALA A 6 34.18 49.60 8.33
C ALA A 6 32.79 48.98 8.57
N CYS A 7 31.93 49.03 7.54
CA CYS A 7 30.67 48.29 7.51
C CYS A 7 30.99 46.79 7.51
N THR A 8 30.77 46.12 8.64
CA THR A 8 30.94 44.68 8.78
C THR A 8 29.76 43.99 8.11
N MET A 9 29.94 43.53 6.86
CA MET A 9 28.96 42.67 6.21
C MET A 9 28.76 41.41 7.04
N LYS A 10 27.59 41.30 7.71
CA LYS A 10 27.11 40.05 8.27
C LYS A 10 26.96 39.06 7.11
N LYS A 11 27.94 38.15 6.97
CA LYS A 11 27.81 36.96 6.11
C LYS A 11 26.53 36.24 6.51
N ARG A 12 25.47 36.37 5.72
CA ARG A 12 24.30 35.49 5.79
C ARG A 12 24.84 34.09 5.54
N ARG A 13 24.95 33.29 6.59
CA ARG A 13 25.14 31.85 6.45
C ARG A 13 23.88 31.36 5.74
N SER A 14 23.98 31.17 4.43
CA SER A 14 23.10 30.28 3.67
C SER A 14 23.32 28.89 4.25
N GLY A 15 22.68 28.62 5.39
CA GLY A 15 22.48 27.27 5.85
C GLY A 15 21.54 26.65 4.83
N THR A 16 22.12 26.02 3.81
CA THR A 16 21.43 25.01 3.02
C THR A 16 21.04 23.96 4.06
N ASN A 17 19.82 24.07 4.60
CA ASN A 17 19.22 22.97 5.36
C ASN A 17 19.16 21.82 4.36
N GLN A 18 20.20 20.97 4.37
CA GLN A 18 20.11 19.64 3.81
C GLN A 18 18.94 19.00 4.55
N ARG A 19 17.76 19.00 3.93
CA ARG A 19 16.64 18.18 4.37
C ARG A 19 17.16 16.75 4.29
N THR A 20 17.58 16.21 5.43
CA THR A 20 17.96 14.81 5.53
C THR A 20 16.70 13.99 5.29
N VAL A 21 16.54 13.48 4.07
CA VAL A 21 15.48 12.53 3.73
C VAL A 21 15.78 11.25 4.51
N ARG A 22 14.99 10.95 5.55
CA ARG A 22 15.06 9.64 6.20
C ARG A 22 14.21 8.66 5.41
N LYS A 23 14.82 7.56 4.98
CA LYS A 23 14.12 6.40 4.41
C LYS A 23 13.93 5.36 5.50
N LEU A 24 12.68 5.06 5.84
CA LEU A 24 12.33 3.95 6.73
C LEU A 24 11.71 2.84 5.88
N THR A 25 12.23 1.62 6.02
CA THR A 25 11.69 0.43 5.36
C THR A 25 11.14 -0.52 6.41
N PHE A 26 9.84 -0.81 6.33
CA PHE A 26 9.16 -1.77 7.20
C PHE A 26 8.84 -3.02 6.41
N LEU A 27 9.05 -4.19 7.03
CA LEU A 27 8.59 -5.47 6.50
C LEU A 27 7.27 -5.84 7.17
N ILE A 28 6.23 -6.02 6.36
CA ILE A 28 4.94 -6.52 6.79
C ILE A 28 4.77 -7.93 6.25
N GLU A 29 4.70 -8.91 7.14
CA GLU A 29 4.47 -10.30 6.78
C GLU A 29 2.97 -10.59 6.76
N ILE A 30 2.50 -11.27 5.71
CA ILE A 30 1.12 -11.70 5.53
C ILE A 30 1.11 -13.21 5.28
N ASP A 31 0.21 -13.94 5.91
CA ASP A 31 -0.04 -15.36 5.60
C ASP A 31 -1.46 -15.66 5.13
N GLU A 32 -2.37 -14.69 5.22
CA GLU A 32 -3.76 -14.86 4.78
C GLU A 32 -4.38 -13.54 4.31
N ILE A 33 -5.23 -13.62 3.28
CA ILE A 33 -6.05 -12.52 2.77
C ILE A 33 -7.52 -12.93 2.92
N LYS A 34 -8.36 -12.05 3.44
CA LYS A 34 -9.81 -12.30 3.59
C LYS A 34 -10.62 -11.19 2.96
N ALA A 35 -11.57 -11.54 2.10
CA ALA A 35 -12.62 -10.63 1.64
C ALA A 35 -13.69 -10.45 2.74
N LEU A 36 -13.70 -9.29 3.40
CA LEU A 36 -14.61 -9.00 4.52
C LEU A 36 -16.00 -8.54 4.06
N HIS A 37 -16.04 -7.65 3.07
CA HIS A 37 -17.28 -7.12 2.52
C HIS A 37 -17.27 -7.18 1.00
N LEU A 38 -17.73 -8.30 0.45
CA LEU A 38 -17.70 -8.59 -1.00
C LEU A 38 -18.30 -7.48 -1.87
N ARG A 39 -19.42 -6.88 -1.45
CA ARG A 39 -20.08 -5.81 -2.23
C ARG A 39 -19.29 -4.51 -2.27
N ASN A 40 -18.47 -4.27 -1.25
CA ASN A 40 -17.68 -3.06 -1.10
C ASN A 40 -16.23 -3.26 -1.53
N GLY A 41 -15.87 -4.46 -2.01
CA GLY A 41 -14.51 -4.80 -2.39
C GLY A 41 -13.49 -4.66 -1.26
N ILE A 42 -13.87 -4.96 -0.01
CA ILE A 42 -12.98 -4.80 1.15
C ILE A 42 -12.24 -6.11 1.43
N PHE A 43 -10.91 -6.06 1.34
CA PHE A 43 -9.98 -7.13 1.65
C PHE A 43 -9.10 -6.74 2.84
N ALA A 44 -8.86 -7.70 3.71
CA ALA A 44 -8.03 -7.53 4.90
C ALA A 44 -6.91 -8.57 4.90
N PHE A 45 -5.79 -8.19 5.50
CA PHE A 45 -4.57 -9.00 5.56
C PHE A 45 -4.34 -9.48 6.98
N TYR A 46 -3.91 -10.74 7.11
CA TYR A 46 -3.71 -11.40 8.40
C TYR A 46 -2.31 -11.99 8.50
N ARG A 47 -1.83 -12.11 9.74
CA ARG A 47 -0.60 -12.81 10.13
C ARG A 47 -0.92 -13.67 11.35
N LYS A 48 -0.74 -14.98 11.25
CA LYS A 48 -0.96 -15.95 12.34
C LYS A 48 -2.35 -15.84 12.98
N GLY A 49 -3.37 -15.58 12.15
CA GLY A 49 -4.76 -15.42 12.57
C GLY A 49 -5.12 -14.04 13.13
N GLU A 50 -4.17 -13.11 13.24
CA GLU A 50 -4.41 -11.73 13.68
C GLU A 50 -4.50 -10.77 12.50
N LEU A 51 -5.45 -9.83 12.57
CA LEU A 51 -5.61 -8.78 11.57
C LEU A 51 -4.39 -7.85 11.61
N ILE A 52 -3.79 -7.59 10.46
CA ILE A 52 -2.69 -6.65 10.36
C ILE A 52 -3.24 -5.23 10.35
N HIS A 53 -2.89 -4.47 11.37
CA HIS A 53 -3.29 -3.07 11.52
C HIS A 53 -2.29 -2.08 10.88
N ALA A 54 -1.18 -2.55 10.35
CA ALA A 54 0.03 -1.74 10.15
C ALA A 54 0.22 -1.10 8.77
N PHE A 55 -0.66 -1.31 7.76
CA PHE A 55 -0.37 -0.77 6.42
C PHE A 55 -0.73 0.70 6.23
N GLU A 56 -1.53 1.32 7.12
CA GLU A 56 -1.61 2.77 7.11
C GLU A 56 -0.31 3.29 7.73
N PRO A 57 0.55 3.98 6.96
CA PRO A 57 1.77 4.47 7.52
C PRO A 57 1.39 5.52 8.56
N PHE A 58 1.67 5.18 9.82
CA PHE A 58 2.09 6.00 10.95
C PHE A 58 1.71 7.49 10.91
N ASN A 59 1.30 8.00 12.06
CA ASN A 59 1.18 9.44 12.26
C ASN A 59 2.52 10.12 11.90
N VAL A 60 2.54 10.98 10.86
CA VAL A 60 3.75 11.70 10.41
C VAL A 60 4.40 12.51 11.55
N LYS A 61 3.64 12.88 12.57
CA LYS A 61 4.14 13.56 13.78
C LYS A 61 4.83 12.62 14.78
N GLN A 62 4.64 11.32 14.63
CA GLN A 62 5.19 10.23 15.46
C GLN A 62 5.60 9.06 14.56
N PRO A 63 6.67 9.22 13.76
CA PRO A 63 7.08 8.24 12.74
C PRO A 63 7.43 6.84 13.32
N ASP A 64 7.68 6.75 14.62
CA ASP A 64 7.94 5.49 15.31
C ASP A 64 6.67 4.80 15.87
N ALA A 65 5.50 5.45 15.77
CA ALA A 65 4.24 4.95 16.33
C ALA A 65 3.29 4.42 15.24
N LEU A 66 3.14 3.09 15.18
CA LEU A 66 2.23 2.41 14.25
C LEU A 66 0.84 3.05 14.25
N SER A 67 0.27 3.28 13.06
CA SER A 67 -1.13 3.67 12.98
C SER A 67 -1.98 2.61 13.68
N LYS A 68 -2.92 3.06 14.51
CA LYS A 68 -3.89 2.16 15.16
C LYS A 68 -5.04 1.76 14.24
N ARG A 69 -5.08 2.30 13.02
CA ARG A 69 -6.15 2.06 12.07
C ARG A 69 -5.83 0.83 11.24
N SER A 70 -6.73 -0.14 11.24
CA SER A 70 -6.69 -1.25 10.30
C SER A 70 -6.72 -0.71 8.89
N TYR A 71 -5.63 -0.92 8.14
CA TYR A 71 -5.69 -0.74 6.71
C TYR A 71 -6.48 -1.88 6.09
N HIS A 72 -7.33 -1.53 5.14
CA HIS A 72 -8.05 -2.48 4.33
C HIS A 72 -7.82 -2.09 2.88
N PHE A 73 -7.62 -3.09 2.03
CA PHE A 73 -7.57 -2.88 0.59
C PHE A 73 -9.00 -2.80 0.09
N ASP A 74 -9.42 -1.61 -0.37
CA ASP A 74 -10.81 -1.31 -0.67
C ASP A 74 -11.07 -1.11 -2.18
N GLN A 75 -12.27 -0.65 -2.52
CA GLN A 75 -12.66 -0.43 -3.91
C GLN A 75 -11.86 0.67 -4.61
N HIS A 76 -11.36 1.67 -3.88
CA HIS A 76 -10.46 2.68 -4.45
C HIS A 76 -9.10 2.05 -4.77
N ASP A 77 -8.54 1.26 -3.86
CA ASP A 77 -7.29 0.53 -4.10
C ASP A 77 -7.42 -0.45 -5.28
N ILE A 78 -8.56 -1.14 -5.40
CA ILE A 78 -8.85 -2.05 -6.53
C ILE A 78 -8.78 -1.29 -7.86
N LEU A 79 -9.36 -0.09 -7.95
CA LEU A 79 -9.33 0.71 -9.18
C LEU A 79 -7.90 1.10 -9.55
N LEU A 80 -7.15 1.66 -8.58
CA LEU A 80 -5.75 2.05 -8.79
C LEU A 80 -4.86 0.87 -9.19
N MET A 81 -5.10 -0.29 -8.57
CA MET A 81 -4.33 -1.49 -8.84
C MET A 81 -4.74 -2.17 -10.14
N ASN A 82 -6.00 -2.10 -10.53
CA ASN A 82 -6.45 -2.56 -11.85
C ASN A 82 -5.79 -1.75 -12.96
N GLU A 83 -5.64 -0.43 -12.82
CA GLU A 83 -4.93 0.40 -13.81
C GLU A 83 -3.47 -0.06 -14.02
N ARG A 84 -2.81 -0.49 -12.94
CA ARG A 84 -1.39 -0.89 -12.97
C ARG A 84 -1.18 -2.37 -13.30
N PHE A 85 -2.11 -3.23 -12.86
CA PHE A 85 -2.02 -4.69 -12.92
C PHE A 85 -3.38 -5.32 -13.29
N PRO A 86 -3.93 -5.01 -14.48
CA PRO A 86 -5.31 -5.37 -14.83
C PRO A 86 -5.55 -6.88 -14.91
N GLN A 87 -4.50 -7.66 -15.18
CA GLN A 87 -4.58 -9.13 -15.24
C GLN A 87 -4.64 -9.77 -13.86
N GLN A 88 -4.00 -9.17 -12.86
CA GLN A 88 -3.95 -9.68 -11.49
C GLN A 88 -5.15 -9.17 -10.69
N ILE A 89 -5.50 -7.90 -10.83
CA ILE A 89 -6.57 -7.26 -10.06
C ILE A 89 -7.72 -6.93 -11.00
N PRO A 90 -8.65 -7.87 -11.28
CA PRO A 90 -9.77 -7.62 -12.17
C PRO A 90 -10.83 -6.75 -11.50
N LEU A 91 -11.48 -5.87 -12.28
CA LEU A 91 -12.71 -5.21 -11.86
C LEU A 91 -13.86 -6.22 -11.82
N TYR A 92 -14.88 -5.91 -11.02
CA TYR A 92 -16.05 -6.76 -10.93
C TYR A 92 -16.84 -6.75 -12.24
N ASP A 93 -17.05 -7.95 -12.78
CA ASP A 93 -17.93 -8.22 -13.90
C ASP A 93 -19.26 -8.79 -13.39
N GLU A 94 -20.38 -8.18 -13.78
CA GLU A 94 -21.71 -8.64 -13.41
C GLU A 94 -22.07 -10.04 -13.95
N ALA A 95 -21.36 -10.55 -14.96
CA ALA A 95 -21.45 -11.92 -15.40
C ALA A 95 -20.95 -12.91 -14.33
N MET A 96 -19.99 -12.49 -13.51
CA MET A 96 -19.37 -13.30 -12.47
C MET A 96 -20.15 -13.23 -11.14
N THR A 97 -20.05 -14.28 -10.32
CA THR A 97 -20.49 -14.18 -8.92
C THR A 97 -19.53 -13.31 -8.10
N LEU A 98 -20.06 -12.55 -7.13
CA LEU A 98 -19.23 -11.70 -6.26
C LEU A 98 -18.14 -12.49 -5.53
N ARG A 99 -18.46 -13.71 -5.07
CA ARG A 99 -17.48 -14.59 -4.41
C ARG A 99 -16.39 -15.00 -5.39
N SER A 100 -16.73 -15.42 -6.61
CA SER A 100 -15.72 -15.76 -7.62
C SER A 100 -14.83 -14.57 -7.92
N TRP A 101 -15.40 -13.38 -8.14
CA TRP A 101 -14.61 -12.17 -8.37
C TRP A 101 -13.66 -11.88 -7.20
N ALA A 102 -14.15 -11.96 -5.97
CA ALA A 102 -13.31 -11.72 -4.81
C ALA A 102 -12.18 -12.75 -4.68
N ASN A 103 -12.43 -14.02 -5.00
CA ASN A 103 -11.37 -15.04 -5.03
C ASN A 103 -10.31 -14.69 -6.11
N GLN A 104 -10.71 -14.18 -7.28
CA GLN A 104 -9.75 -13.73 -8.31
C GLN A 104 -8.89 -12.57 -7.80
N VAL A 105 -9.50 -11.56 -7.16
CA VAL A 105 -8.77 -10.42 -6.58
C VAL A 105 -7.84 -10.87 -5.45
N GLU A 106 -8.28 -11.76 -4.58
CA GLU A 106 -7.48 -12.36 -3.50
C GLU A 106 -6.23 -13.05 -4.06
N TYR A 107 -6.42 -13.90 -5.07
CA TYR A 107 -5.32 -14.58 -5.74
C TYR A 107 -4.37 -13.60 -6.44
N GLY A 108 -4.91 -12.56 -7.09
CA GLY A 108 -4.12 -11.50 -7.70
C GLY A 108 -3.27 -10.73 -6.70
N LEU A 109 -3.84 -10.38 -5.55
CA LEU A 109 -3.11 -9.75 -4.45
C LEU A 109 -1.98 -10.64 -3.97
N TYR A 110 -2.25 -11.93 -3.76
CA TYR A 110 -1.22 -12.92 -3.44
C TYR A 110 -0.08 -12.91 -4.48
N GLN A 111 -0.40 -13.00 -5.78
CA GLN A 111 0.63 -12.98 -6.83
C GLN A 111 1.49 -11.71 -6.81
N LEU A 112 0.87 -10.55 -6.57
CA LEU A 112 1.60 -9.28 -6.50
C LEU A 112 2.49 -9.19 -5.25
N ILE A 113 2.04 -9.73 -4.12
CA ILE A 113 2.85 -9.80 -2.89
C ILE A 113 4.01 -10.77 -3.08
N ASP A 114 3.73 -11.98 -3.55
CA ASP A 114 4.71 -13.06 -3.75
C ASP A 114 5.82 -12.65 -4.74
N SER A 115 5.46 -11.89 -5.77
CA SER A 115 6.43 -11.33 -6.73
C SER A 115 7.11 -10.03 -6.27
N GLY A 116 6.82 -9.54 -5.06
CA GLY A 116 7.39 -8.30 -4.52
C GLY A 116 6.94 -7.03 -5.26
N ARG A 117 5.84 -7.10 -6.01
CA ARG A 117 5.28 -6.00 -6.81
C ARG A 117 4.25 -5.18 -6.05
N LEU A 118 3.84 -5.62 -4.86
CA LEU A 118 3.00 -4.86 -3.94
C LEU A 118 3.87 -4.22 -2.85
N SER A 119 4.09 -2.90 -2.95
CA SER A 119 4.79 -2.10 -1.95
C SER A 119 4.08 -0.77 -1.77
N PHE A 120 3.98 -0.28 -0.53
CA PHE A 120 3.44 1.05 -0.25
C PHE A 120 4.59 2.02 -0.06
N ILE A 121 4.61 3.08 -0.87
CA ILE A 121 5.56 4.18 -0.69
C ILE A 121 4.75 5.41 -0.31
N HIS A 122 5.02 5.95 0.88
CA HIS A 122 4.48 7.23 1.32
C HIS A 122 5.58 8.27 1.29
N GLU A 123 5.31 9.42 0.70
CA GLU A 123 6.18 10.59 0.74
C GLU A 123 5.40 11.79 1.25
N ASP A 124 5.92 12.47 2.27
CA ASP A 124 5.29 13.68 2.82
C ASP A 124 5.86 14.97 2.19
N ASP A 125 5.19 16.10 2.43
CA ASP A 125 5.59 17.43 1.93
C ASP A 125 6.96 17.91 2.46
N THR A 126 7.48 17.22 3.47
CA THR A 126 8.80 17.49 4.06
C THR A 126 9.92 16.65 3.43
N GLY A 127 9.56 15.74 2.52
CA GLY A 127 10.48 14.86 1.79
C GLY A 127 10.85 13.60 2.57
N TYR A 128 10.15 13.25 3.64
CA TYR A 128 10.30 11.94 4.25
C TYR A 128 9.68 10.88 3.34
N LYS A 129 10.45 9.83 3.05
CA LYS A 129 9.97 8.68 2.27
C LYS A 129 9.91 7.47 3.18
N MET A 130 8.76 6.85 3.29
CA MET A 130 8.59 5.59 3.97
C MET A 130 8.17 4.53 2.98
N GLU A 131 8.75 3.35 3.10
CA GLU A 131 8.47 2.20 2.26
C GLU A 131 8.00 1.05 3.15
N ALA A 132 6.80 0.54 2.92
CA ALA A 132 6.36 -0.72 3.49
C ALA A 132 6.47 -1.79 2.41
N THR A 133 7.38 -2.74 2.63
CA THR A 133 7.51 -3.95 1.82
C THR A 133 6.62 -5.02 2.43
N ILE A 134 5.88 -5.70 1.57
CA ILE A 134 4.96 -6.75 1.96
C ILE A 134 5.57 -8.08 1.54
N GLN A 135 5.56 -9.06 2.44
CA GLN A 135 6.06 -10.38 2.16
C GLN A 135 4.99 -11.44 2.45
N TRP A 136 4.80 -12.34 1.49
CA TRP A 136 3.97 -13.52 1.68
C TRP A 136 4.74 -14.57 2.49
N THR A 137 4.05 -15.17 3.45
CA THR A 137 4.59 -16.15 4.39
C THR A 137 3.63 -17.30 4.65
N GLY A 138 2.45 -17.27 4.01
CA GLY A 138 1.47 -18.34 4.07
C GLY A 138 1.74 -19.41 3.02
N GLU A 139 0.78 -20.31 2.85
CA GLU A 139 0.83 -21.32 1.79
C GLU A 139 0.65 -20.67 0.42
N THR A 140 1.27 -21.26 -0.61
CA THR A 140 1.03 -20.84 -1.99
C THR A 140 -0.45 -21.01 -2.33
N LEU A 141 -1.10 -19.92 -2.76
CA LEU A 141 -2.47 -19.99 -3.21
C LEU A 141 -2.54 -20.60 -4.62
N VAL A 142 -3.64 -21.29 -4.91
CA VAL A 142 -3.92 -21.85 -6.23
C VAL A 142 -4.84 -20.91 -7.00
N ALA A 143 -4.59 -20.78 -8.31
CA ALA A 143 -5.44 -19.98 -9.17
C ALA A 143 -6.91 -20.45 -9.10
N PRO A 144 -7.85 -19.59 -8.69
CA PRO A 144 -9.24 -20.00 -8.57
C PRO A 144 -9.89 -20.12 -9.94
N THR A 145 -10.75 -21.12 -10.13
CA THR A 145 -11.59 -21.23 -11.33
C THR A 145 -12.71 -20.17 -11.26
N PRO A 146 -12.89 -19.34 -12.30
CA PRO A 146 -14.00 -18.40 -12.36
C PRO A 146 -15.36 -19.12 -12.35
N VAL A 147 -16.31 -18.59 -11.57
CA VAL A 147 -17.69 -19.04 -11.51
C VAL A 147 -18.63 -17.91 -11.91
N TYR A 148 -19.31 -18.10 -13.04
CA TYR A 148 -20.25 -17.15 -13.60
C TYR A 148 -21.68 -17.42 -13.13
N LYS A 149 -22.53 -16.40 -13.22
CA LYS A 149 -23.97 -16.53 -13.00
C LYS A 149 -24.56 -17.32 -14.15
N LYS A 150 -25.53 -18.19 -13.83
CA LYS A 150 -26.22 -19.04 -14.81
C LYS A 150 -26.63 -18.26 -16.07
N GLY A 151 -26.16 -18.71 -17.23
CA GLY A 151 -26.49 -18.11 -18.52
C GLY A 151 -25.72 -16.84 -18.88
N LYS A 152 -24.72 -16.46 -18.07
CA LYS A 152 -23.77 -15.38 -18.35
C LYS A 152 -22.33 -15.89 -18.53
N ASP A 153 -22.16 -17.19 -18.74
CA ASP A 153 -20.85 -17.77 -19.04
C ASP A 153 -20.27 -17.13 -20.31
N PRO A 154 -18.99 -16.74 -20.32
CA PRO A 154 -18.34 -16.27 -21.54
C PRO A 154 -18.39 -17.37 -22.59
N LYS A 155 -18.87 -17.03 -23.80
CA LYS A 155 -18.96 -17.94 -24.94
C LYS A 155 -17.60 -18.30 -25.50
#